data_AF-A0A6N2K2A7-F1
#
_entry.id   AF-A0A6N2K2A7-F1
#
_cell.length_a   1.000
_cell.length_b   1.000
_cell.length_c   1.000
_cell.angle_alpha   90.00
_cell.angle_beta   90.00
_cell.angle_gamma   90.00
#
_symmetry.space_group_name_H-M   'P 1'
#
loop_
_entity.id
_entity.type
_entity.pdbx_description
1 polymer ?
#
loop_
_entity_poly.entity_id
_entity_poly.type
_entity_poly.pdbx_seq_one_letter_code
_entity_poly.pdbx_strand_id
1 'polypeptide(L)'
;MASKSHFYLNTLFILLLSIFCLESSSSSLSDTETDYMRWVSWNVHNHQNRAMLMAKSTIQAPGAGGKLVLDDKLRRAEMNSVRVNVSQDGAGDFKTIGDAISSIPPNNTRRVIIAIKPGVYREKIFIPRTLPFLTFLGDWSEPPTITGNDTASVSGNDGKPLRTYQSA
;
A
#
# COMPACT_ATOMS: atom_id res chain seq x y z
N MET A 1 -39.81 -15.18 51.20
CA MET A 1 -40.29 -15.61 49.88
C MET A 1 -40.28 -14.39 48.96
N ALA A 2 -39.36 -14.33 47.99
CA ALA A 2 -39.32 -13.20 47.04
C ALA A 2 -40.52 -13.28 46.10
N SER A 3 -41.21 -12.16 45.88
CA SER A 3 -42.35 -12.07 44.96
C SER A 3 -41.92 -12.44 43.54
N LYS A 4 -42.76 -13.20 42.83
CA LYS A 4 -42.54 -13.61 41.43
C LYS A 4 -42.27 -12.41 40.51
N SER A 5 -42.80 -11.22 40.82
CA SER A 5 -42.56 -9.99 40.07
C SER A 5 -41.10 -9.53 40.04
N HIS A 6 -40.33 -9.74 41.12
CA HIS A 6 -38.91 -9.39 41.17
C HIS A 6 -38.04 -10.28 40.27
N PHE A 7 -38.44 -11.54 40.09
CA PHE A 7 -37.76 -12.47 39.17
C PHE A 7 -37.96 -12.05 37.71
N TYR A 8 -39.16 -11.63 37.31
CA TYR A 8 -39.43 -11.15 35.96
C TYR A 8 -38.71 -9.83 35.65
N LEU A 9 -38.60 -8.92 36.62
CA LEU A 9 -37.90 -7.65 36.43
C LEU A 9 -36.38 -7.84 36.27
N ASN A 10 -35.76 -8.71 37.09
CA ASN A 10 -34.33 -9.02 36.97
C ASN A 10 -34.00 -9.79 35.69
N THR A 11 -34.86 -10.72 35.26
CA THR A 11 -34.65 -11.44 34.00
C THR A 11 -34.80 -10.53 32.78
N LEU A 12 -35.76 -9.61 32.79
CA LEU A 12 -35.92 -8.60 31.74
C LEU A 12 -34.73 -7.63 31.69
N PHE A 13 -34.21 -7.21 32.84
CA PHE A 13 -33.04 -6.34 32.92
C PHE A 13 -31.77 -7.01 32.39
N ILE A 14 -31.54 -8.29 32.73
CA ILE A 14 -30.41 -9.07 32.20
C ILE A 14 -30.53 -9.28 30.68
N LEU A 15 -31.75 -9.51 30.18
CA LEU A 15 -31.99 -9.65 28.73
C LEU A 15 -31.72 -8.32 28.00
N LEU A 16 -32.15 -7.19 28.54
CA LEU A 16 -31.87 -5.85 28.00
C LEU A 16 -30.37 -5.51 28.04
N LEU A 17 -29.67 -5.89 29.11
CA LEU A 17 -28.22 -5.71 29.23
C LEU A 17 -27.44 -6.55 28.21
N SER A 18 -27.94 -7.75 27.88
CA SER A 18 -27.32 -8.62 26.86
C SER A 18 -27.49 -8.11 25.43
N ILE A 19 -28.60 -7.43 25.13
CA ILE A 19 -28.86 -6.81 23.82
C ILE A 19 -27.96 -5.57 23.63
N PHE A 20 -27.78 -4.76 24.68
CA PHE A 20 -26.94 -3.56 24.65
C PHE A 20 -25.43 -3.87 24.48
N CYS A 21 -24.97 -5.02 24.97
CA CYS A 21 -23.58 -5.48 24.77
C CYS A 21 -23.29 -6.00 23.35
N LEU A 22 -24.31 -6.38 22.57
CA LEU A 22 -24.12 -6.89 21.21
C LEU A 22 -23.84 -5.78 20.18
N GLU A 23 -24.27 -4.55 20.45
CA GLU A 23 -24.07 -3.38 19.59
C GLU A 23 -22.77 -2.61 19.85
N SER A 24 -22.06 -2.93 20.93
CA SER A 24 -20.89 -2.14 21.36
C SER A 24 -19.55 -2.60 20.77
N SER A 25 -19.53 -3.57 19.83
CA SER A 25 -18.28 -4.14 19.30
C SER A 25 -18.02 -3.91 17.80
N SER A 26 -18.91 -3.23 17.07
CA SER A 26 -18.84 -3.15 15.59
C SER A 26 -18.27 -1.85 15.02
N SER A 27 -17.91 -0.86 15.83
CA SER A 27 -17.67 0.53 15.36
C SER A 27 -16.21 0.95 15.13
N SER A 28 -15.23 0.04 15.07
CA SER A 28 -13.83 0.43 14.82
C SER A 28 -13.25 -0.03 13.48
N LEU A 29 -13.86 -1.01 12.79
CA LEU A 29 -13.30 -1.55 11.55
C LEU A 29 -13.77 -0.77 10.30
N SER A 30 -15.03 -0.31 10.26
CA SER A 30 -15.60 0.40 9.09
C SER A 30 -14.94 1.74 8.82
N ASP A 31 -14.56 2.47 9.87
CA ASP A 31 -14.02 3.82 9.74
C ASP A 31 -12.59 3.79 9.18
N THR A 32 -11.80 2.79 9.58
CA THR A 32 -10.44 2.61 9.06
C THR A 32 -10.42 2.09 7.62
N GLU A 33 -11.34 1.18 7.26
CA GLU A 33 -11.46 0.68 5.89
C GLU A 33 -11.94 1.78 4.93
N THR A 34 -12.89 2.62 5.35
CA THR A 34 -13.35 3.76 4.55
C THR A 34 -12.29 4.85 4.43
N ASP A 35 -11.52 5.13 5.48
CA ASP A 35 -10.39 6.07 5.42
C ASP A 35 -9.25 5.57 4.52
N TYR A 36 -8.92 4.28 4.59
CA TYR A 36 -7.95 3.65 3.70
C TYR A 36 -8.39 3.75 2.24
N MET A 37 -9.62 3.35 1.92
CA MET A 37 -10.14 3.39 0.55
C MET A 37 -10.24 4.83 0.02
N ARG A 38 -10.54 5.81 0.89
CA ARG A 38 -10.49 7.24 0.56
C ARG A 38 -9.07 7.69 0.23
N TRP A 39 -8.09 7.28 1.03
CA TRP A 39 -6.67 7.58 0.79
C TRP A 39 -6.16 6.93 -0.50
N VAL A 40 -6.50 5.67 -0.77
CA VAL A 40 -6.13 4.96 -2.01
C VAL A 40 -6.73 5.67 -3.23
N SER A 41 -8.03 5.97 -3.19
CA SER A 41 -8.73 6.67 -4.27
C SER A 41 -8.11 8.05 -4.54
N TRP A 42 -7.76 8.79 -3.50
CA TRP A 42 -7.07 10.07 -3.64
C TRP A 42 -5.68 9.91 -4.28
N ASN A 43 -4.89 8.91 -3.88
CA ASN A 43 -3.57 8.68 -4.45
C ASN A 43 -3.64 8.27 -5.92
N VAL A 44 -4.55 7.37 -6.28
CA VAL A 44 -4.77 6.96 -7.67
C VAL A 44 -5.22 8.15 -8.52
N HIS A 45 -6.19 8.92 -8.04
CA HIS A 45 -6.68 10.11 -8.73
C HIS A 45 -5.58 11.17 -8.88
N ASN A 46 -4.81 11.44 -7.83
CA ASN A 46 -3.67 12.36 -7.87
C ASN A 46 -2.60 11.89 -8.87
N HIS A 47 -2.30 10.59 -8.91
CA HIS A 47 -1.39 10.02 -9.89
C HIS A 47 -1.89 10.23 -11.32
N GLN A 48 -3.17 9.93 -11.60
CA GLN A 48 -3.81 10.14 -12.90
C GLN A 48 -3.78 11.62 -13.32
N ASN A 49 -4.14 12.53 -12.41
CA ASN A 49 -4.11 13.96 -12.67
C ASN A 49 -2.70 14.45 -12.97
N ARG A 50 -1.69 13.99 -12.22
CA ARG A 50 -0.29 14.33 -12.49
C ARG A 50 0.18 13.79 -13.85
N ALA A 51 -0.22 12.58 -14.22
CA ALA A 51 0.05 12.02 -15.54
C ALA A 51 -0.62 12.83 -16.66
N MET A 52 -1.87 13.27 -16.46
CA MET A 52 -2.60 14.11 -17.41
C MET A 52 -1.98 15.51 -17.54
N LEU A 53 -1.54 16.11 -16.43
CA LEU A 53 -0.83 17.38 -16.43
C LEU A 53 0.51 17.28 -17.17
N MET A 54 1.24 16.17 -17.04
CA MET A 54 2.46 15.91 -17.81
C MET A 54 2.17 15.78 -19.31
N ALA A 55 1.08 15.10 -19.69
CA ALA A 55 0.65 15.00 -21.08
C ALA A 55 0.23 16.38 -21.65
N LYS A 56 -0.44 17.21 -20.85
CA LYS A 56 -0.91 18.54 -21.24
C LYS A 56 0.23 19.58 -21.34
N SER A 57 1.24 19.50 -20.47
CA SER A 57 2.40 20.41 -20.51
C SER A 57 3.35 20.14 -21.69
N THR A 58 3.31 18.95 -22.28
CA THR A 58 4.04 18.61 -23.52
C THR A 58 3.52 19.39 -24.74
N ILE A 59 2.33 20.01 -24.67
CA ILE A 59 1.70 20.73 -25.79
C ILE A 59 1.87 22.27 -25.69
N GLN A 60 2.43 22.82 -24.60
CA GLN A 60 2.54 24.28 -24.44
C GLN A 60 3.87 24.84 -24.98
N ALA A 61 3.77 25.59 -26.08
CA ALA A 61 4.81 26.37 -26.74
C ALA A 61 5.46 27.43 -25.82
N PRO A 62 6.62 28.02 -26.20
CA PRO A 62 7.48 28.80 -25.30
C PRO A 62 6.85 30.15 -24.95
N GLY A 63 6.75 30.46 -23.66
CA GLY A 63 6.43 31.82 -23.18
C GLY A 63 5.15 31.96 -22.37
N ALA A 64 5.02 31.24 -21.25
CA ALA A 64 4.02 31.59 -20.22
C ALA A 64 4.61 31.39 -18.81
N GLY A 65 4.82 32.51 -18.12
CA GLY A 65 5.51 32.66 -16.84
C GLY A 65 4.75 32.16 -15.62
N GLY A 66 4.56 30.84 -15.54
CA GLY A 66 4.20 30.12 -14.33
C GLY A 66 4.86 28.74 -14.38
N LYS A 67 6.18 28.72 -14.21
CA LYS A 67 7.02 27.52 -14.39
C LYS A 67 6.69 26.51 -13.28
N LEU A 68 5.67 25.68 -13.48
CA LEU A 68 5.63 24.34 -12.89
C LEU A 68 6.80 23.57 -13.51
N VAL A 69 8.02 23.89 -13.07
CA VAL A 69 9.21 23.10 -13.39
C VAL A 69 8.97 21.81 -12.66
N LEU A 70 8.50 20.79 -13.39
CA LEU A 70 8.87 19.44 -12.99
C LEU A 70 10.39 19.48 -12.82
N ASP A 71 10.87 19.10 -11.63
CA ASP A 71 12.30 18.93 -11.36
C ASP A 71 12.95 18.25 -12.58
N ASP A 72 14.01 18.85 -13.15
CA ASP A 72 14.56 18.40 -14.44
C ASP A 72 14.93 16.91 -14.41
N LYS A 73 15.31 16.42 -13.23
CA LYS A 73 15.58 15.01 -12.97
C LYS A 73 14.33 14.15 -13.12
N LEU A 74 13.20 14.57 -12.54
CA LEU A 74 11.91 13.90 -12.70
C LEU A 74 11.45 13.90 -14.15
N ARG A 75 11.52 15.04 -14.85
CA ARG A 75 11.15 15.12 -16.27
C ARG A 75 11.94 14.15 -17.13
N ARG A 76 13.27 14.09 -16.96
CA ARG A 76 14.13 13.13 -17.67
C ARG A 76 13.77 11.68 -17.33
N ALA A 77 13.40 11.41 -16.08
CA ALA A 77 13.02 10.08 -15.66
C ALA A 77 11.73 9.60 -16.35
N GLU A 78 10.73 10.47 -16.48
CA GLU A 78 9.45 10.17 -17.13
C GLU A 78 9.59 9.97 -18.64
N MET A 79 10.49 10.71 -19.30
CA MET A 79 10.74 10.59 -20.75
C MET A 79 11.27 9.21 -21.18
N ASN A 80 11.83 8.42 -20.25
CA ASN A 80 12.43 7.12 -20.54
C ASN A 80 11.91 6.02 -19.61
N SER A 81 10.59 5.97 -19.40
CA SER A 81 9.97 4.99 -18.50
C SER A 81 10.11 3.53 -18.97
N VAL A 82 10.24 2.60 -18.02
CA VAL A 82 10.22 1.15 -18.22
C VAL A 82 9.08 0.55 -17.42
N ARG A 83 8.51 -0.51 -17.96
CA ARG A 83 7.64 -1.41 -17.21
C ARG A 83 8.28 -2.79 -17.10
N VAL A 84 8.29 -3.35 -15.89
CA VAL A 84 8.62 -4.74 -15.61
C VAL A 84 7.43 -5.41 -14.92
N ASN A 85 7.12 -6.64 -15.26
CA ASN A 85 6.00 -7.39 -14.74
C ASN A 85 6.46 -8.40 -13.68
N VAL A 86 5.75 -8.46 -12.56
CA VAL A 86 5.99 -9.43 -11.49
C VAL A 86 4.76 -10.33 -11.37
N SER A 87 4.97 -11.64 -11.41
CA SER A 87 3.90 -12.64 -11.31
C SER A 87 4.38 -13.94 -10.67
N GLN A 88 3.69 -14.41 -9.62
CA GLN A 88 4.07 -15.61 -8.88
C GLN A 88 3.94 -16.91 -9.71
N ASP A 89 3.05 -16.91 -10.71
CA ASP A 89 2.85 -18.02 -11.65
C ASP A 89 3.97 -18.13 -12.71
N GLY A 90 4.90 -17.16 -12.74
CA GLY A 90 6.00 -17.09 -13.69
C GLY A 90 5.63 -16.52 -15.07
N ALA A 91 4.43 -15.98 -15.25
CA ALA A 91 4.02 -15.31 -16.50
C ALA A 91 4.56 -13.86 -16.63
N GLY A 92 5.24 -13.35 -15.60
CA GLY A 92 5.91 -12.04 -15.60
C GLY A 92 7.41 -12.14 -15.89
N ASP A 93 8.07 -10.98 -15.93
CA ASP A 93 9.54 -10.88 -16.06
C ASP A 93 10.25 -11.41 -14.80
N PHE A 94 9.63 -11.26 -13.63
CA PHE A 94 10.12 -11.73 -12.34
C PHE A 94 9.03 -12.46 -11.56
N LYS A 95 9.44 -13.38 -10.68
CA LYS A 95 8.53 -14.08 -9.75
C LYS A 95 8.31 -13.33 -8.44
N THR A 96 9.28 -12.53 -8.02
CA THR A 96 9.27 -11.79 -6.75
C THR A 96 9.48 -10.31 -7.00
N ILE A 97 9.01 -9.46 -6.09
CA ILE A 97 9.22 -8.01 -6.15
C ILE A 97 10.68 -7.70 -5.83
N GLY A 98 11.30 -8.44 -4.90
CA GLY A 98 12.72 -8.32 -4.57
C GLY A 98 13.65 -8.53 -5.77
N ASP A 99 13.39 -9.52 -6.61
CA ASP A 99 14.18 -9.77 -7.83
C ASP A 99 14.03 -8.63 -8.84
N ALA A 100 12.80 -8.13 -9.00
CA ALA A 100 12.54 -6.98 -9.87
C ALA A 100 13.29 -5.72 -9.41
N ILE A 101 13.33 -5.45 -8.09
CA ILE A 101 14.10 -4.33 -7.53
C ILE A 101 15.61 -4.54 -7.76
N SER A 102 16.09 -5.76 -7.52
CA SER A 102 17.52 -6.11 -7.65
C SER A 102 18.03 -6.04 -9.09
N SER A 103 17.14 -6.14 -10.07
CA SER A 103 17.47 -5.99 -11.50
C SER A 103 17.80 -4.54 -11.91
N ILE A 104 17.47 -3.56 -11.06
CA ILE A 104 17.58 -2.14 -11.39
C ILE A 104 18.96 -1.62 -10.98
N PRO A 105 19.70 -0.97 -11.89
CA PRO A 105 21.02 -0.44 -11.55
C PRO A 105 20.93 0.68 -10.51
N PRO A 106 21.92 0.80 -9.61
CA PRO A 106 21.98 1.89 -8.64
C PRO A 106 22.09 3.26 -9.35
N ASN A 107 21.66 4.32 -8.67
CA ASN A 107 21.57 5.67 -9.19
C ASN A 107 20.64 5.79 -10.42
N ASN A 108 19.54 5.04 -10.39
CA ASN A 108 18.54 5.01 -11.44
C ASN A 108 18.10 6.43 -11.86
N THR A 109 18.13 6.72 -13.16
CA THR A 109 17.75 8.03 -13.72
C THR A 109 16.45 7.99 -14.51
N ARG A 110 15.80 6.82 -14.58
CA ARG A 110 14.59 6.59 -15.38
C ARG A 110 13.45 6.07 -14.54
N ARG A 111 12.20 6.35 -14.90
CA ARG A 111 11.06 5.78 -14.18
C ARG A 111 11.01 4.28 -14.42
N VAL A 112 10.96 3.48 -13.35
CA VAL A 112 10.75 2.03 -13.43
C VAL A 112 9.45 1.68 -12.75
N ILE A 113 8.51 1.18 -13.55
CA ILE A 113 7.18 0.75 -13.14
C ILE A 113 7.23 -0.76 -12.94
N ILE A 114 7.17 -1.19 -11.69
CA ILE A 114 7.07 -2.58 -11.29
C ILE A 114 5.58 -2.91 -11.21
N ALA A 115 5.07 -3.59 -12.24
CA ALA A 115 3.68 -4.00 -12.37
C ALA A 115 3.47 -5.35 -11.68
N ILE A 116 2.77 -5.35 -10.56
CA ILE A 116 2.60 -6.51 -9.70
C ILE A 116 1.23 -7.12 -9.97
N LYS A 117 1.22 -8.35 -10.47
CA LYS A 117 -0.01 -9.12 -10.73
C LYS A 117 -0.69 -9.51 -9.41
N PRO A 118 -2.02 -9.74 -9.42
CA PRO A 118 -2.75 -10.25 -8.25
C PRO A 118 -2.05 -11.48 -7.64
N GLY A 119 -2.02 -11.56 -6.31
CA GLY A 119 -1.31 -12.62 -5.59
C GLY A 119 -0.92 -12.22 -4.18
N VAL A 120 -0.39 -13.20 -3.43
CA VAL A 120 0.11 -13.02 -2.05
C VAL A 120 1.62 -13.18 -2.03
N TYR A 121 2.32 -12.05 -1.99
CA TYR A 121 3.77 -11.96 -2.01
C TYR A 121 4.29 -11.96 -0.57
N ARG A 122 4.83 -13.12 -0.13
CA ARG A 122 5.41 -13.30 1.21
C ARG A 122 6.89 -12.92 1.21
N GLU A 123 7.19 -11.63 1.22
CA GLU A 123 8.56 -11.12 1.13
C GLU A 123 8.73 -9.81 1.89
N LYS A 124 9.95 -9.59 2.39
CA LYS A 124 10.36 -8.32 3.00
C LYS A 124 10.95 -7.42 1.91
N ILE A 125 10.33 -6.26 1.68
CA ILE A 125 10.77 -5.32 0.65
C ILE A 125 11.71 -4.28 1.23
N PHE A 126 12.92 -4.18 0.65
CA PHE A 126 13.87 -3.13 0.96
C PHE A 126 14.17 -2.29 -0.29
N ILE A 127 13.90 -0.99 -0.20
CA ILE A 127 14.19 -0.03 -1.28
C ILE A 127 15.41 0.79 -0.87
N PRO A 128 16.60 0.55 -1.45
CA PRO A 128 17.77 1.36 -1.17
C PRO A 128 17.55 2.80 -1.65
N ARG A 129 18.09 3.77 -0.91
CA ARG A 129 18.01 5.21 -1.25
C ARG A 129 18.63 5.55 -2.62
N THR A 130 19.47 4.67 -3.15
CA THR A 130 20.13 4.79 -4.45
C THR A 130 19.21 4.46 -5.63
N LEU A 131 17.97 4.00 -5.40
CA LEU A 131 17.00 3.67 -6.45
C LEU A 131 15.81 4.64 -6.47
N PRO A 132 15.99 5.89 -6.95
CA PRO A 132 14.88 6.81 -7.13
C PRO A 132 13.99 6.40 -8.34
N PHE A 133 12.83 7.05 -8.47
CA PHE A 133 11.89 6.88 -9.60
C PHE A 133 11.27 5.49 -9.77
N LEU A 134 11.12 4.75 -8.66
CA LEU A 134 10.38 3.50 -8.62
C LEU A 134 8.87 3.75 -8.49
N THR A 135 8.08 2.87 -9.10
CA THR A 135 6.62 2.84 -8.93
C THR A 135 6.16 1.41 -8.83
N PHE A 136 5.48 1.06 -7.74
CA PHE A 136 4.72 -0.18 -7.67
C PHE A 136 3.31 0.07 -8.21
N LEU A 137 2.88 -0.78 -9.13
CA LEU A 137 1.58 -0.70 -9.75
C LEU A 137 0.88 -2.05 -9.61
N GLY A 138 -0.11 -2.12 -8.72
CA GLY A 138 -1.04 -3.23 -8.62
C GLY A 138 -2.27 -3.04 -9.51
N ASP A 139 -3.02 -4.11 -9.74
CA ASP A 139 -4.38 -4.02 -10.26
C ASP A 139 -5.29 -3.41 -9.20
N TRP A 140 -6.20 -2.52 -9.58
CA TRP A 140 -7.13 -1.90 -8.64
C TRP A 140 -8.31 -2.81 -8.32
N SER A 141 -8.69 -3.70 -9.25
CA SER A 141 -9.81 -4.63 -9.06
C SER A 141 -9.40 -5.81 -8.18
N GLU A 142 -8.15 -6.23 -8.27
CA GLU A 142 -7.56 -7.32 -7.50
C GLU A 142 -6.15 -6.93 -7.03
N PRO A 143 -6.03 -6.09 -5.99
CA PRO A 143 -4.74 -5.60 -5.54
C PRO A 143 -3.86 -6.73 -5.00
N PRO A 144 -2.55 -6.72 -5.32
CA PRO A 144 -1.62 -7.68 -4.74
C PRO A 144 -1.46 -7.43 -3.23
N THR A 145 -1.34 -8.51 -2.47
CA THR A 145 -1.07 -8.45 -1.04
C THR A 145 0.40 -8.74 -0.80
N ILE A 146 1.13 -7.78 -0.25
CA ILE A 146 2.52 -7.96 0.20
C ILE A 146 2.49 -8.18 1.71
N THR A 147 3.08 -9.28 2.18
CA THR A 147 3.01 -9.67 3.59
C THR A 147 4.37 -10.18 4.09
N GLY A 148 4.64 -9.95 5.36
CA GLY A 148 5.80 -10.45 6.08
C GLY A 148 5.39 -10.91 7.49
N ASN A 149 6.20 -11.77 8.09
CA ASN A 149 5.97 -12.34 9.42
C ASN A 149 7.20 -12.22 10.33
N ASP A 150 8.09 -11.27 10.03
CA ASP A 150 9.24 -10.97 10.88
C ASP A 150 8.76 -10.48 12.26
N THR A 151 9.41 -10.97 13.32
CA THR A 151 9.21 -10.45 14.68
C THR A 151 10.54 -10.08 15.29
N ALA A 152 10.55 -9.22 16.30
CA ALA A 152 11.78 -8.73 16.92
C ALA A 152 12.68 -9.83 17.50
N SER A 153 12.10 -11.01 17.82
CA SER A 153 12.81 -12.18 18.33
C SER A 153 13.28 -13.15 17.25
N VAL A 154 12.78 -13.05 16.01
CA VAL A 154 13.27 -13.85 14.89
C VAL A 154 14.76 -13.57 14.71
N SER A 155 15.54 -14.63 14.52
CA SER A 155 16.98 -14.49 14.25
C SER A 155 17.19 -14.05 12.81
N GLY A 156 17.93 -12.96 12.63
CA GLY A 156 18.36 -12.48 11.32
C GLY A 156 19.52 -13.31 10.76
N ASN A 157 20.00 -12.92 9.57
CA ASN A 157 21.08 -13.61 8.87
C ASN A 157 22.41 -13.63 9.64
N ASP A 158 22.58 -12.75 10.63
CA ASP A 158 23.76 -12.69 11.52
C ASP A 158 23.62 -13.57 12.77
N GLY A 159 22.53 -14.34 12.89
CA GLY A 159 22.21 -15.18 14.03
C GLY A 159 21.75 -14.41 15.28
N LYS A 160 21.60 -13.09 15.19
CA LYS A 160 21.09 -12.25 16.28
C LYS A 160 19.61 -11.97 16.08
N PRO A 161 18.83 -11.70 17.14
CA PRO A 161 17.45 -11.26 16.99
C PRO A 161 17.37 -9.99 16.14
N LEU A 162 16.37 -9.89 15.25
CA LEU A 162 16.12 -8.74 14.37
C LEU A 162 15.88 -7.43 15.15
N ARG A 163 15.44 -7.53 16.40
CA ARG A 163 15.01 -6.39 17.22
C ARG A 163 13.88 -5.61 16.54
N THR A 164 13.49 -4.47 17.11
CA THR A 164 12.36 -3.67 16.64
C THR A 164 12.54 -3.10 15.24
N TYR A 165 13.73 -2.59 14.91
CA TYR A 165 13.93 -1.88 13.64
C TYR A 165 13.96 -2.85 12.45
N GLN A 166 14.61 -4.01 12.59
CA GLN A 166 14.76 -4.92 11.46
C GLN A 166 13.58 -5.88 11.31
N SER A 167 12.63 -5.94 12.25
CA SER A 167 11.41 -6.74 12.11
C SER A 167 10.28 -6.01 11.37
N ALA A 168 10.35 -4.68 11.29
CA ALA A 168 9.41 -3.87 10.54
C ALA A 168 9.64 -3.97 9.02
#